data_AF-A0AAD3X576-F1
#
_entry.id   AF-A0AAD3X576-F1
#
_cell.length_a   1.000
_cell.length_b   1.000
_cell.length_c   1.000
_cell.angle_alpha   90.00
_cell.angle_beta   90.00
_cell.angle_gamma   90.00
#
_symmetry.space_group_name_H-M   'P 1'
#
loop_
_entity.id
_entity.type
_entity.pdbx_description
1 polymer ?
#
loop_
_entity_poly.entity_id
_entity_poly.type
_entity_poly.pdbx_seq_one_letter_code
_entity_poly.pdbx_strand_id
1 'polypeptide(L)'
;MSTNQLLPGPCALCGGTRGVRTEGSWCCASCGWRVGDAPDPDLPVPRVDVVYYIRFDRRVKIGTSRRPRQRLASIRHDELLAFERGGRAVEQQRHREFAAIREGGEWFTWTDELRAHVAALQEEGEPWPLYGRWLSGALRGIDAAAPEL
;
A
#
# COMPACT_ATOMS: atom_id res chain seq x y z
N MET A 1 -3.94 7.18 -27.78
CA MET A 1 -3.26 6.19 -26.93
C MET A 1 -2.16 6.93 -26.19
N SER A 2 -2.28 7.09 -24.87
CA SER A 2 -1.33 7.89 -24.11
C SER A 2 -0.10 7.04 -23.79
N THR A 3 1.00 7.28 -24.49
CA THR A 3 2.23 6.49 -24.40
C THR A 3 2.95 6.76 -23.08
N ASN A 4 3.36 5.69 -22.40
CA ASN A 4 4.16 5.77 -21.18
C ASN A 4 5.60 6.21 -21.50
N GLN A 5 6.02 7.37 -21.01
CA GLN A 5 7.29 8.04 -21.33
C GLN A 5 8.04 8.46 -20.07
N LEU A 6 9.31 8.86 -20.20
CA LEU A 6 10.09 9.40 -19.08
C LEU A 6 9.50 10.72 -18.57
N LEU A 7 9.39 10.85 -17.25
CA LEU A 7 9.01 12.11 -16.61
C LEU A 7 10.18 13.11 -16.66
N PRO A 8 9.90 14.43 -16.60
CA PRO A 8 10.94 15.46 -16.48
C PRO A 8 11.83 15.34 -15.23
N GLY A 9 11.35 14.62 -14.21
CA GLY A 9 12.08 14.28 -12.98
C GLY A 9 11.34 13.17 -12.23
N PRO A 10 11.94 12.58 -11.17
CA PRO A 10 11.26 11.58 -10.36
C PRO A 10 9.99 12.18 -9.73
N CYS A 11 8.92 11.40 -9.69
CA CYS A 11 7.65 11.82 -9.08
C CYS A 11 7.87 12.22 -7.62
N ALA A 12 7.45 13.44 -7.25
CA ALA A 12 7.60 13.97 -5.90
C ALA A 12 6.89 13.12 -4.83
N LEU A 13 5.86 12.35 -5.21
CA LEU A 13 5.09 11.52 -4.28
C LEU A 13 5.66 10.11 -4.10
N CYS A 14 5.93 9.38 -5.20
CA CYS A 14 6.34 7.97 -5.14
C CYS A 14 7.76 7.68 -5.65
N GLY A 15 8.46 8.67 -6.22
CA GLY A 15 9.78 8.50 -6.83
C GLY A 15 9.80 7.86 -8.22
N GLY A 16 8.64 7.49 -8.78
CA GLY A 16 8.55 6.88 -10.12
C GLY A 16 9.07 7.79 -11.23
N THR A 17 9.69 7.21 -12.25
CA THR A 17 10.39 7.93 -13.34
C THR A 17 9.64 7.94 -14.67
N ARG A 18 8.50 7.25 -14.74
CA ARG A 18 7.66 7.13 -15.94
C ARG A 18 6.28 7.72 -15.74
N GLY A 19 5.70 8.25 -16.82
CA GLY A 19 4.43 8.94 -16.80
C GLY A 19 3.72 8.99 -18.14
N VAL A 20 2.52 9.53 -18.08
CA VAL A 20 1.60 9.66 -19.20
C VAL A 20 1.22 11.13 -19.31
N ARG A 21 1.21 11.67 -20.53
CA ARG A 21 0.77 13.04 -20.76
C ARG A 21 -0.75 13.07 -21.00
N THR A 22 -1.48 13.77 -20.14
CA THR A 22 -2.94 13.93 -20.17
C THR A 22 -3.27 15.42 -20.14
N GLU A 23 -4.06 15.92 -21.10
CA GLU A 23 -4.52 17.32 -21.13
C GLU A 23 -3.38 18.35 -20.94
N GLY A 24 -2.27 18.12 -21.64
CA GLY A 24 -1.08 19.00 -21.58
C GLY A 24 -0.18 18.80 -20.36
N SER A 25 -0.61 18.03 -19.36
CA SER A 25 0.12 17.81 -18.10
C SER A 25 0.72 16.41 -18.02
N TRP A 26 1.84 16.27 -17.31
CA TRP A 26 2.44 14.96 -17.02
C TRP A 26 1.83 14.38 -15.76
N CYS A 27 1.39 13.12 -15.81
CA CYS A 27 0.92 12.36 -14.65
C CYS A 27 1.81 11.13 -14.47
N CYS A 28 2.23 10.84 -13.24
CA CYS A 28 3.02 9.65 -12.94
C CYS A 28 2.24 8.38 -13.30
N ALA A 29 2.84 7.46 -14.06
CA ALA A 29 2.18 6.23 -14.47
C ALA A 29 1.96 5.26 -13.29
N SER A 30 2.71 5.44 -12.20
CA SER A 30 2.64 4.60 -11.01
C SER A 30 1.58 5.06 -10.01
N CYS A 31 1.59 6.35 -9.63
CA CYS A 31 0.68 6.89 -8.61
C CYS A 31 -0.38 7.85 -9.14
N GLY A 32 -0.31 8.29 -10.39
CA GLY A 32 -1.21 9.27 -10.99
C GLY A 32 -0.91 10.73 -10.63
N TRP A 33 0.12 11.02 -9.84
CA TRP A 33 0.47 12.36 -9.41
C TRP A 33 0.81 13.28 -10.60
N ARG A 34 0.24 14.48 -10.63
CA ARG A 34 0.54 15.48 -11.65
C ARG A 34 1.88 16.14 -11.37
N VAL A 35 2.82 16.00 -12.30
CA VAL A 35 4.16 16.60 -12.18
C VAL A 35 4.05 18.11 -12.21
N GLY A 36 4.65 18.77 -11.21
CA GLY A 36 4.58 20.22 -11.00
C GLY A 36 3.67 20.61 -9.83
N ASP A 37 2.70 19.76 -9.47
CA ASP A 37 1.91 19.95 -8.26
C ASP A 37 2.76 19.54 -7.04
N ALA A 38 2.74 20.37 -6.00
CA ALA A 38 3.27 20.05 -4.69
C ALA A 38 2.10 19.72 -3.75
N PRO A 39 2.21 18.69 -2.90
CA PRO A 39 1.28 18.55 -1.78
C PRO A 39 1.34 19.83 -0.94
N ASP A 40 0.20 20.45 -0.66
CA ASP A 40 0.13 21.61 0.23
C ASP A 40 0.68 21.19 1.61
N PRO A 41 1.80 21.77 2.08
CA PRO A 41 2.44 21.37 3.32
C PRO A 41 1.60 21.72 4.56
N ASP A 42 0.64 22.65 4.43
CA ASP A 42 -0.22 23.09 5.52
C ASP A 42 -1.45 22.18 5.69
N LEU A 43 -1.73 21.30 4.71
CA LEU A 43 -2.78 20.30 4.82
C LEU A 43 -2.29 19.04 5.55
N PRO A 44 -3.13 18.43 6.41
CA PRO A 44 -2.78 17.18 7.05
C PRO A 44 -2.60 16.09 5.99
N VAL A 45 -1.49 15.35 6.08
CA VAL A 45 -1.24 14.20 5.21
C VAL A 45 -2.40 13.20 5.38
N PRO A 46 -3.08 12.80 4.29
CA PRO A 46 -4.23 11.94 4.40
C PRO A 46 -3.88 10.58 5.00
N ARG A 47 -4.81 10.05 5.78
CA ARG A 47 -4.65 8.77 6.48
C ARG A 47 -4.96 7.62 5.52
N VAL A 48 -3.97 6.75 5.30
CA VAL A 48 -4.13 5.48 4.60
C VAL A 48 -3.68 4.36 5.53
N ASP A 49 -4.65 3.67 6.11
CA ASP A 49 -4.40 2.49 6.93
C ASP A 49 -4.20 1.26 6.03
N VAL A 50 -3.23 0.42 6.39
CA VAL A 50 -2.94 -0.83 5.69
C VAL A 50 -2.88 -2.00 6.66
N VAL A 51 -3.30 -3.16 6.19
CA VAL A 51 -2.89 -4.47 6.72
C VAL A 51 -1.66 -4.91 5.93
N TYR A 52 -0.60 -5.28 6.64
CA TYR A 52 0.65 -5.76 6.06
C TYR A 52 0.84 -7.24 6.32
N TYR A 53 1.44 -7.90 5.33
CA TYR A 53 1.83 -9.30 5.38
C TYR A 53 3.35 -9.35 5.25
N ILE A 54 4.04 -9.76 6.31
CA ILE A 54 5.51 -9.91 6.28
C ILE A 54 5.88 -11.35 6.60
N ARG A 55 6.85 -11.88 5.87
CA ARG A 55 7.38 -13.22 6.10
C ARG A 55 8.59 -13.17 7.03
N PHE A 56 8.64 -14.12 7.94
CA PHE A 56 9.82 -14.43 8.72
C PHE A 56 9.92 -15.94 8.86
N ASP A 57 10.95 -16.52 8.25
CA ASP A 57 11.12 -17.97 8.15
C ASP A 57 9.89 -18.66 7.53
N ARG A 58 9.27 -19.62 8.22
CA ARG A 58 8.11 -20.41 7.77
C ARG A 58 6.77 -19.78 8.12
N ARG A 59 6.77 -18.52 8.52
CA ARG A 59 5.63 -17.84 9.15
C ARG A 59 5.39 -16.49 8.53
N VAL A 60 4.15 -16.07 8.58
CA VAL A 60 3.73 -14.73 8.16
C VAL A 60 3.08 -14.01 9.33
N LYS A 61 3.48 -12.76 9.50
CA LYS A 61 2.81 -11.84 10.40
C LYS A 61 1.78 -11.04 9.61
N ILE A 62 0.55 -11.04 10.11
CA ILE A 62 -0.54 -10.21 9.61
C ILE A 62 -0.81 -9.15 10.67
N GLY A 63 -0.51 -7.88 10.38
CA GLY A 63 -0.75 -6.77 11.29
C GLY A 63 -1.23 -5.53 10.56
N THR A 64 -1.69 -4.51 11.29
CA THR A 64 -2.11 -3.23 10.70
C THR A 64 -1.21 -2.06 11.10
N SER A 65 -1.13 -1.04 10.24
CA SER A 65 -0.43 0.20 10.54
C SER A 65 -1.01 1.39 9.79
N ARG A 66 -1.00 2.55 10.46
CA ARG A 66 -1.25 3.87 9.85
C ARG A 66 0.04 4.52 9.31
N ARG A 67 1.20 3.98 9.70
CA ARG A 67 2.54 4.46 9.32
C ARG A 67 3.41 3.27 8.93
N PRO A 68 3.11 2.60 7.78
CA PRO A 68 3.74 1.34 7.42
C PRO A 68 5.27 1.45 7.31
N ARG A 69 5.82 2.56 6.78
CA ARG A 69 7.28 2.76 6.70
C ARG A 69 7.97 2.71 8.06
N GLN A 70 7.47 3.48 9.03
CA GLN A 70 8.03 3.51 10.38
C GLN A 70 7.87 2.16 11.08
N ARG A 71 6.70 1.53 10.94
CA ARG A 71 6.41 0.25 11.56
C ARG A 71 7.32 -0.86 11.02
N LEU A 72 7.44 -0.98 9.70
CA LEU A 72 8.23 -2.04 9.07
C LEU A 72 9.74 -1.87 9.30
N ALA A 73 10.23 -0.64 9.42
CA ALA A 73 11.63 -0.39 9.81
C ALA A 73 11.95 -0.90 11.22
N SER A 74 10.96 -1.00 12.11
CA SER A 74 11.13 -1.48 13.48
C SER A 74 10.92 -2.99 13.66
N ILE A 75 10.44 -3.69 12.64
CA ILE A 75 10.14 -5.13 12.71
C ILE A 75 11.17 -5.91 11.91
N ARG A 76 11.80 -6.91 12.54
CA ARG A 76 12.63 -7.87 11.81
C ARG A 76 11.75 -8.78 10.96
N HIS A 77 12.04 -8.86 9.67
CA HIS A 77 11.36 -9.70 8.70
C HIS A 77 12.31 -9.98 7.52
N ASP A 78 12.03 -11.05 6.79
CA ASP A 78 12.81 -11.42 5.60
C ASP A 78 12.24 -10.73 4.36
N GLU A 79 10.91 -10.55 4.32
CA GLU A 79 10.21 -10.15 3.10
C GLU A 79 8.90 -9.44 3.43
N LEU A 80 8.63 -8.34 2.74
CA LEU A 80 7.30 -7.70 2.72
C LEU A 80 6.52 -8.29 1.56
N LEU A 81 5.48 -9.07 1.86
CA LEU A 81 4.74 -9.83 0.86
C LEU A 81 3.66 -9.01 0.18
N ALA A 82 2.85 -8.28 0.96
CA ALA A 82 1.70 -7.55 0.44
C ALA A 82 1.25 -6.43 1.39
N PHE A 83 0.52 -5.46 0.82
CA PHE A 83 -0.39 -4.59 1.57
C PHE A 83 -1.83 -4.84 1.11
N GLU A 84 -2.75 -4.78 2.07
CA GLU A 84 -4.18 -4.75 1.84
C GLU A 84 -4.72 -3.45 2.46
N ARG A 85 -5.55 -2.71 1.73
CA ARG A 85 -6.09 -1.44 2.24
C ARG A 85 -7.07 -1.72 3.38
N GLY A 86 -6.85 -1.08 4.54
CA GLY A 86 -7.73 -1.26 5.69
C GLY A 86 -7.02 -1.14 7.03
N GLY A 87 -7.82 -0.87 8.05
CA GLY A 87 -7.35 -0.77 9.44
C GLY A 87 -7.63 -2.03 10.26
N ARG A 88 -7.83 -1.82 11.56
CA ARG A 88 -8.03 -2.86 12.57
C ARG A 88 -9.18 -3.83 12.27
N ALA A 89 -10.23 -3.38 11.58
CA ALA A 89 -11.35 -4.25 11.22
C ALA A 89 -10.96 -5.33 10.20
N VAL A 90 -10.22 -4.95 9.15
CA VAL A 90 -9.72 -5.87 8.12
C VAL A 90 -8.72 -6.84 8.73
N GLU A 91 -7.80 -6.35 9.56
CA GLU A 91 -6.84 -7.19 10.28
C GLU A 91 -7.56 -8.27 11.13
N GLN A 92 -8.55 -7.87 11.93
CA GLN A 92 -9.32 -8.81 12.74
C GLN A 92 -10.05 -9.83 11.88
N GLN A 93 -10.58 -9.41 10.73
CA GLN A 93 -11.22 -10.34 9.80
C GLN A 93 -10.23 -11.39 9.30
N ARG A 94 -9.03 -10.98 8.87
CA ARG A 94 -7.97 -11.91 8.42
C ARG A 94 -7.49 -12.82 9.54
N HIS A 95 -7.43 -12.33 10.78
CA HIS A 95 -7.10 -13.17 11.94
C HIS A 95 -8.17 -14.22 12.23
N ARG A 96 -9.45 -13.93 11.96
CA ARG A 96 -10.55 -14.91 12.11
C ARG A 96 -10.54 -15.94 10.98
N GLU A 97 -10.33 -15.47 9.75
CA GLU A 97 -10.27 -16.31 8.56
C GLU A 97 -9.12 -17.33 8.65
N PHE A 98 -7.91 -16.87 8.97
CA PHE A 98 -6.73 -17.74 9.11
C PHE A 98 -6.54 -18.29 10.53
N ALA A 99 -7.59 -18.34 11.35
CA ALA A 99 -7.49 -18.77 12.74
C ALA A 99 -6.95 -20.21 12.89
N ALA A 100 -7.26 -21.09 11.93
CA ALA A 100 -6.84 -22.50 11.94
C ALA A 100 -5.31 -22.68 11.83
N ILE A 101 -4.61 -21.71 11.23
CA ILE A 101 -3.16 -21.74 10.99
C ILE A 101 -2.42 -20.72 11.88
N ARG A 102 -3.10 -20.15 12.87
CA ARG A 102 -2.54 -19.14 13.78
C ARG A 102 -1.70 -19.81 14.86
N GLU A 103 -0.46 -19.36 15.01
CA GLU A 103 0.48 -19.89 16.01
C GLU A 103 0.42 -19.14 17.35
N GLY A 104 -0.19 -17.95 17.35
CA GLY A 104 -0.29 -17.08 18.51
C GLY A 104 0.09 -15.64 18.15
N GLY A 105 -0.50 -14.68 18.86
CA GLY A 105 -0.32 -13.27 18.55
C GLY A 105 -0.74 -12.96 17.11
N GLU A 106 0.13 -12.33 16.33
CA GLU A 106 -0.12 -11.95 14.93
C GLU A 106 0.58 -12.88 13.93
N TRP A 107 1.05 -14.05 14.36
CA TRP A 107 1.83 -14.99 13.53
C TRP A 107 1.01 -16.19 13.07
N PHE A 108 1.19 -16.54 11.79
CA PHE A 108 0.46 -17.58 11.06
C PHE A 108 1.45 -18.45 10.30
N THR A 109 1.17 -19.75 10.21
CA THR A 109 1.96 -20.68 9.41
C THR A 109 1.82 -20.36 7.91
N TRP A 110 2.92 -20.43 7.15
CA TRP A 110 2.91 -20.15 5.71
C TRP A 110 2.36 -21.33 4.89
N THR A 111 1.03 -21.51 4.92
CA THR A 111 0.29 -22.56 4.20
C THR A 111 -0.10 -22.13 2.79
N ASP A 112 -0.60 -23.07 1.99
CA ASP A 112 -1.03 -22.79 0.61
C ASP A 112 -2.25 -21.86 0.55
N GLU A 113 -3.14 -21.94 1.54
CA GLU A 113 -4.29 -21.03 1.67
C GLU A 113 -3.83 -19.57 1.85
N LEU A 114 -2.92 -19.33 2.79
CA LEU A 114 -2.40 -17.99 3.05
C LEU A 114 -1.53 -17.49 1.88
N ARG A 115 -0.81 -18.39 1.20
CA ARG A 115 -0.07 -18.08 -0.02
C ARG A 115 -0.99 -17.64 -1.15
N ALA A 116 -2.11 -18.32 -1.36
CA ALA A 116 -3.09 -17.98 -2.38
C ALA A 116 -3.70 -16.58 -2.11
N HIS A 117 -4.03 -16.30 -0.85
CA HIS A 117 -4.52 -14.97 -0.44
C HIS A 117 -3.50 -13.86 -0.72
N VAL A 118 -2.24 -14.06 -0.33
CA VAL A 118 -1.17 -13.10 -0.62
C VAL A 118 -0.95 -12.93 -2.12
N ALA A 119 -0.99 -14.01 -2.90
CA ALA A 119 -0.85 -13.93 -4.35
C ALA A 119 -1.95 -13.07 -4.98
N ALA A 120 -3.21 -13.20 -4.52
CA ALA A 120 -4.31 -12.36 -4.98
C ALA A 120 -4.07 -10.87 -4.66
N LEU A 121 -3.53 -10.54 -3.48
CA LEU A 121 -3.15 -9.16 -3.17
C LEU A 121 -2.01 -8.64 -4.06
N GLN A 122 -1.07 -9.50 -4.43
CA GLN A 122 0.04 -9.13 -5.32
C GLN A 122 -0.42 -8.84 -6.76
N GLU A 123 -1.56 -9.39 -7.19
CA GLU A 123 -2.19 -9.03 -8.47
C GLU A 123 -2.64 -7.55 -8.51
N GLU A 124 -3.03 -6.97 -7.37
CA GLU A 124 -3.33 -5.53 -7.27
C GLU A 124 -2.07 -4.66 -7.42
N GLY A 125 -0.92 -5.22 -7.06
CA GLY A 125 0.40 -4.68 -7.35
C GLY A 125 1.33 -4.61 -6.14
N GLU A 126 2.56 -4.21 -6.43
CA GLU A 126 3.64 -4.13 -5.44
C GLU A 126 3.28 -3.22 -4.24
N PRO A 127 3.67 -3.58 -2.99
CA PRO A 127 3.19 -2.92 -1.78
C PRO A 127 3.41 -1.40 -1.77
N TRP A 128 4.64 -0.94 -2.03
CA TRP A 128 4.96 0.50 -1.95
C TRP A 128 4.36 1.32 -3.10
N PRO A 129 4.41 0.87 -4.38
CA PRO A 129 3.68 1.52 -5.46
C PRO A 129 2.17 1.60 -5.20
N LEU A 130 1.55 0.52 -4.71
CA LEU A 130 0.11 0.48 -4.39
C LEU A 130 -0.26 1.44 -3.26
N TYR A 131 0.54 1.47 -2.18
CA TYR A 131 0.38 2.46 -1.11
C TYR A 131 0.51 3.90 -1.63
N GLY A 132 1.45 4.16 -2.54
CA GLY A 132 1.62 5.46 -3.20
C GLY A 132 0.39 5.87 -4.02
N ARG A 133 -0.28 4.92 -4.69
CA ARG A 133 -1.54 5.17 -5.39
C ARG A 133 -2.64 5.63 -4.44
N TRP A 134 -2.85 4.89 -3.34
CA TRP A 134 -3.88 5.24 -2.34
C TRP A 134 -3.61 6.60 -1.70
N LEU A 135 -2.35 6.91 -1.37
CA LEU A 135 -1.97 8.21 -0.82
C LEU A 135 -2.22 9.34 -1.84
N SER A 136 -1.90 9.12 -3.12
CA SER A 136 -2.18 10.09 -4.18
C SER A 136 -3.68 10.30 -4.39
N GLY A 137 -4.49 9.24 -4.32
CA GLY A 137 -5.94 9.33 -4.42
C GLY A 137 -6.53 10.13 -3.27
N ALA A 138 -6.06 9.89 -2.05
CA ALA A 138 -6.51 10.60 -0.87
C ALA A 138 -6.09 12.08 -0.86
N LEU A 139 -4.87 12.40 -1.29
CA LEU A 139 -4.39 13.79 -1.44
C LEU A 139 -5.21 14.59 -2.46
N ARG A 140 -5.70 13.93 -3.50
CA ARG A 140 -6.52 14.55 -4.56
C ARG A 140 -8.01 14.59 -4.22
N GLY A 141 -8.44 14.04 -3.08
CA GLY A 141 -9.84 13.91 -2.72
C GLY A 141 -10.65 12.93 -3.59
N ILE A 142 -9.95 12.09 -4.38
CA ILE A 142 -10.58 11.09 -5.26
C ILE A 142 -10.91 9.82 -4.48
N ASP A 143 -10.09 9.49 -3.48
CA ASP A 143 -10.31 8.38 -2.55
C ASP A 143 -10.82 8.91 -1.20
N ALA A 144 -12.01 9.52 -1.19
CA ALA A 144 -12.70 9.80 0.07
C ALA A 144 -13.12 8.46 0.70
N ALA A 145 -12.25 7.86 1.50
CA ALA A 145 -12.74 7.03 2.59
C ALA A 145 -13.58 7.97 3.48
N ALA A 146 -14.86 7.63 3.63
CA ALA A 146 -15.85 8.42 4.34
C ALA A 146 -15.32 8.96 5.69
N PRO A 147 -15.76 10.15 6.13
CA PRO A 147 -15.46 10.62 7.47
C PRO A 147 -15.95 9.57 8.49
N GLU A 148 -15.06 9.13 9.39
CA GLU A 148 -15.45 8.41 10.61
C GLU A 148 -16.29 9.40 11.45
N LEU A 149 -17.61 9.17 11.51
CA LEU A 149 -18.52 9.75 12.50
C LEU A 149 -18.27 9.14 13.87
#